data_AF-A0A6L5F7E1-F1
#
_entry.id   AF-A0A6L5F7E1-F1
#
_cell.length_a   1.000
_cell.length_b   1.000
_cell.length_c   1.000
_cell.angle_alpha   90.00
_cell.angle_beta   90.00
_cell.angle_gamma   90.00
#
_symmetry.space_group_name_H-M   'P 1'
#
loop_
_entity.id
_entity.type
_entity.pdbx_description
1 polymer ?
#
loop_
_entity_poly.entity_id
_entity_poly.type
_entity_poly.pdbx_seq_one_letter_code
_entity_poly.pdbx_strand_id
1 'polypeptide(L)'
;MWSGSSNRLVLSLLCVSLLLAACQGGDGETGGSLAAASREETTSEETPDSECLAREGDLVEIDGPQDDEYWRDDIETGMILDATNATWDGYDEDGEPIPWSITLDGEPGACWYGGSWTGAWDETDPDVTWEDPYHHSGFLTIRIPEFLVEGVRVDNQGDGIRMEERGADFHIRAVYLTDIHDDCIENDFMHGGVLEDSLLDGCYVGFSAAQYEGNDSDGSDNRWVMENNLIRMEPQPTPYRGPSPGHGAIFKWTVGGPQVVFRDNIIRVDQPPNHGHLGIHEELDLVECENNTVVWGGEGPYPEPLPDCFTVTTDLSVWDEAVEVWHDQFGQTAPAA
;
A
#
# COMPACT_ATOMS: atom_id res chain seq x y z
N MET A 1 -12.01 15.22 -33.94
CA MET A 1 -12.81 16.22 -33.22
C MET A 1 -13.57 15.46 -32.15
N TRP A 2 -13.62 16.00 -30.93
CA TRP A 2 -13.83 15.35 -29.61
C TRP A 2 -12.51 15.18 -28.86
N SER A 3 -12.08 16.29 -28.25
CA SER A 3 -11.12 16.33 -27.14
C SER A 3 -11.95 16.45 -25.86
N GLY A 4 -11.97 15.41 -25.05
CA GLY A 4 -12.41 15.48 -23.65
C GLY A 4 -11.17 15.69 -22.81
N SER A 5 -10.97 16.92 -22.33
CA SER A 5 -9.95 17.24 -21.34
C SER A 5 -10.53 16.92 -19.96
N SER A 6 -10.09 15.82 -19.36
CA SER A 6 -10.33 15.57 -17.93
C SER A 6 -9.43 16.49 -17.12
N ASN A 7 -10.04 17.38 -16.33
CA ASN A 7 -9.35 18.16 -15.31
C ASN A 7 -8.87 17.19 -14.22
N ARG A 8 -7.59 16.79 -14.25
CA ARG A 8 -6.92 16.24 -13.07
C ARG A 8 -6.39 17.40 -12.24
N LEU A 9 -6.90 17.54 -11.03
CA LEU A 9 -6.51 18.55 -10.06
C LEU A 9 -5.15 18.12 -9.49
N VAL A 10 -4.05 18.64 -10.04
CA VAL A 10 -2.74 18.55 -9.40
C VAL A 10 -2.74 19.54 -8.23
N LEU A 11 -2.93 19.06 -7.01
CA LEU A 11 -2.71 19.86 -5.81
C LEU A 11 -1.25 19.71 -5.39
N SER A 12 -0.41 20.66 -5.79
CA SER A 12 0.89 20.85 -5.14
C SER A 12 0.67 21.16 -3.66
N LEU A 13 1.29 20.38 -2.77
CA LEU A 13 1.49 20.78 -1.37
C LEU A 13 2.23 22.12 -1.35
N LEU A 14 1.51 23.20 -1.05
CA LEU A 14 2.08 24.52 -0.81
C LEU A 14 2.41 24.67 0.67
N CYS A 15 3.68 24.99 0.93
CA CYS A 15 4.25 25.37 2.22
C CYS A 15 3.30 26.19 3.11
N VAL A 16 3.00 25.68 4.30
CA VAL A 16 2.40 26.46 5.38
C VAL A 16 3.42 27.49 5.86
N SER A 17 3.19 28.76 5.52
CA SER A 17 3.96 29.89 6.08
C SER A 17 3.27 30.38 7.35
N LEU A 18 3.92 30.22 8.51
CA LEU A 18 3.52 30.83 9.78
C LEU A 18 3.39 32.35 9.63
N LEU A 19 2.23 32.91 9.98
CA LEU A 19 2.04 34.35 10.19
C LEU A 19 1.64 34.61 11.65
N LEU A 20 2.66 34.92 12.45
CA LEU A 20 2.55 35.65 13.71
C LEU A 20 2.05 37.08 13.40
N ALA A 21 0.90 37.47 13.96
CA ALA A 21 0.49 38.86 14.04
C ALA A 21 0.25 39.26 15.51
N ALA A 22 1.08 40.21 15.94
CA ALA A 22 1.22 40.71 17.29
C ALA A 22 0.07 41.64 17.73
N CYS A 23 -0.15 41.66 19.04
CA CYS A 23 -0.99 42.59 19.79
C CYS A 23 -0.65 44.07 19.52
N GLN A 24 -1.66 44.90 19.22
CA GLN A 24 -1.71 46.33 19.56
C GLN A 24 -3.16 46.73 19.86
N GLY A 25 -3.38 47.35 21.03
CA GLY A 25 -4.70 47.68 21.57
C GLY A 25 -5.28 49.02 21.12
N GLY A 26 -6.50 49.30 21.58
CA GLY A 26 -7.15 50.62 21.49
C GLY A 26 -8.68 50.54 21.61
N ASP A 27 -9.20 51.14 22.67
CA ASP A 27 -10.60 51.20 23.08
C ASP A 27 -11.57 51.84 22.06
N GLY A 28 -12.84 51.40 22.07
CA GLY A 28 -13.95 52.13 21.44
C GLY A 28 -15.23 51.32 21.25
N GLU A 29 -16.12 51.36 22.25
CA GLU A 29 -17.50 50.87 22.15
C GLU A 29 -18.30 51.58 21.03
N THR A 30 -18.91 50.82 20.13
CA THR A 30 -20.29 51.10 19.66
C THR A 30 -20.97 49.80 19.26
N GLY A 31 -22.14 49.55 19.83
CA GLY A 31 -22.94 48.35 19.60
C GLY A 31 -23.49 48.28 18.18
N GLY A 32 -23.22 47.16 17.53
CA GLY A 32 -23.89 46.69 16.32
C GLY A 32 -24.05 45.19 16.43
N SER A 33 -25.28 44.74 16.70
CA SER A 33 -25.64 43.32 16.67
C SER A 33 -25.49 42.82 15.24
N LEU A 34 -24.37 42.15 14.96
CA LEU A 34 -24.20 41.37 13.73
C LEU A 34 -24.89 40.03 13.95
N ALA A 35 -26.03 39.87 13.30
CA ALA A 35 -26.69 38.58 13.17
C ALA A 35 -25.68 37.57 12.60
N ALA A 36 -25.40 36.53 13.38
CA ALA A 36 -24.65 35.37 12.93
C ALA A 36 -25.44 34.73 11.78
N ALA A 37 -25.00 34.96 10.55
CA ALA A 37 -25.40 34.13 9.43
C ALA A 37 -24.73 32.77 9.67
N SER A 38 -25.52 31.79 10.13
CA SER A 38 -25.12 30.39 10.10
C SER A 38 -24.91 30.01 8.64
N ARG A 39 -23.65 29.97 8.22
CA ARG A 39 -23.26 29.30 7.00
C ARG A 39 -23.39 27.82 7.30
N GLU A 40 -24.44 27.19 6.77
CA GLU A 40 -24.49 25.74 6.67
C GLU A 40 -23.27 25.35 5.83
N GLU A 41 -22.24 24.88 6.51
CA GLU A 41 -21.11 24.19 5.90
C GLU A 41 -21.63 22.80 5.57
N THR A 42 -22.13 22.65 4.35
CA THR A 42 -22.38 21.33 3.77
C THR A 42 -21.02 20.76 3.41
N THR A 43 -20.34 20.19 4.40
CA THR A 43 -19.23 19.27 4.17
C THR A 43 -19.88 17.96 3.70
N SER A 44 -20.16 17.85 2.41
CA SER A 44 -20.21 16.52 1.81
C SER A 44 -18.76 16.08 1.70
N GLU A 45 -18.33 15.25 2.64
CA GLU A 45 -17.17 14.39 2.45
C GLU A 45 -17.49 13.54 1.21
N GLU A 46 -17.05 13.99 0.04
CA GLU A 46 -16.94 13.11 -1.12
C GLU A 46 -15.83 12.13 -0.77
N THR A 47 -16.20 10.94 -0.30
CA THR A 47 -15.34 9.77 -0.41
C THR A 47 -14.87 9.70 -1.86
N PRO A 48 -13.57 9.55 -2.14
CA PRO A 48 -13.10 9.43 -3.51
C PRO A 48 -13.91 8.35 -4.23
N ASP A 49 -14.51 8.70 -5.36
CA ASP A 49 -15.30 7.78 -6.17
C ASP A 49 -14.43 6.56 -6.52
N SER A 50 -14.84 5.36 -6.07
CA SER A 50 -14.15 4.10 -6.39
C SER A 50 -14.04 3.94 -7.90
N GLU A 51 -12.83 3.68 -8.38
CA GLU A 51 -12.61 3.37 -9.79
C GLU A 51 -13.22 2.02 -10.15
N CYS A 52 -13.10 1.01 -9.29
CA CYS A 52 -13.65 -0.32 -9.54
C CYS A 52 -15.18 -0.29 -9.62
N LEU A 53 -15.87 0.29 -8.63
CA LEU A 53 -17.32 0.36 -8.60
C LEU A 53 -17.93 1.30 -9.65
N ALA A 54 -17.12 2.21 -10.21
CA ALA A 54 -17.52 3.07 -11.31
C ALA A 54 -17.46 2.38 -12.69
N ARG A 55 -16.88 1.17 -12.80
CA ARG A 55 -16.80 0.42 -14.06
C ARG A 55 -18.18 -0.07 -14.51
N GLU A 56 -18.32 -0.30 -15.81
CA GLU A 56 -19.44 -1.07 -16.37
C GLU A 56 -19.04 -2.54 -16.44
N GLY A 57 -19.82 -3.43 -15.82
CA GLY A 57 -19.52 -4.86 -15.80
C GLY A 57 -20.54 -5.65 -14.98
N ASP A 58 -20.42 -6.97 -14.98
CA ASP A 58 -21.20 -7.82 -14.10
C ASP A 58 -20.68 -7.68 -12.67
N LEU A 59 -21.55 -7.21 -11.77
CA LEU A 59 -21.26 -7.01 -10.37
C LEU A 59 -21.52 -8.31 -9.58
N VAL A 60 -20.54 -8.73 -8.80
CA VAL A 60 -20.64 -9.81 -7.83
C VAL A 60 -20.36 -9.24 -6.44
N GLU A 61 -21.38 -9.24 -5.60
CA GLU A 61 -21.26 -8.87 -4.19
C GLU A 61 -20.73 -10.06 -3.37
N ILE A 62 -19.74 -9.79 -2.53
CA ILE A 62 -19.14 -10.72 -1.56
C ILE A 62 -19.41 -10.11 -0.19
N ASP A 63 -20.16 -10.82 0.63
CA ASP A 63 -20.71 -10.27 1.86
C ASP A 63 -20.51 -11.19 3.06
N GLY A 64 -20.29 -10.56 4.22
CA GLY A 64 -20.28 -11.21 5.52
C GLY A 64 -18.96 -11.90 5.85
N PRO A 65 -18.90 -12.55 7.03
CA PRO A 65 -17.75 -13.34 7.43
C PRO A 65 -17.48 -14.45 6.42
N GLN A 66 -16.21 -14.60 6.09
CA GLN A 66 -15.68 -15.65 5.24
C GLN A 66 -14.80 -16.55 6.10
N ASP A 67 -15.09 -17.84 6.07
CA ASP A 67 -14.52 -18.90 6.92
C ASP A 67 -13.82 -19.97 6.08
N ASP A 68 -13.28 -19.58 4.93
CA ASP A 68 -12.53 -20.42 3.99
C ASP A 68 -11.66 -19.54 3.07
N GLU A 69 -10.72 -20.17 2.36
CA GLU A 69 -10.07 -19.53 1.20
C GLU A 69 -11.13 -19.12 0.16
N TYR A 70 -11.10 -17.84 -0.23
CA TYR A 70 -11.88 -17.36 -1.37
C TYR A 70 -11.12 -17.67 -2.66
N TRP A 71 -11.37 -18.85 -3.21
CA TRP A 71 -10.85 -19.26 -4.51
C TRP A 71 -11.87 -19.01 -5.62
N ARG A 72 -11.46 -18.32 -6.69
CA ARG A 72 -12.32 -18.11 -7.86
C ARG A 72 -11.53 -18.21 -9.17
N ASP A 73 -11.96 -19.09 -10.08
CA ASP A 73 -11.34 -19.34 -11.38
C ASP A 73 -12.25 -19.05 -12.59
N ASP A 74 -13.42 -18.45 -12.33
CA ASP A 74 -14.45 -18.13 -13.32
C ASP A 74 -14.66 -16.62 -13.47
N ILE A 75 -13.65 -15.80 -13.18
CA ILE A 75 -13.73 -14.35 -13.33
C ILE A 75 -13.75 -13.98 -14.82
N GLU A 76 -14.85 -13.37 -15.25
CA GLU A 76 -15.05 -12.94 -16.64
C GLU A 76 -14.45 -11.55 -16.90
N THR A 77 -14.27 -11.21 -18.18
CA THR A 77 -13.72 -9.92 -18.61
C THR A 77 -14.52 -8.77 -18.02
N GLY A 78 -13.85 -7.85 -17.32
CA GLY A 78 -14.49 -6.65 -16.77
C GLY A 78 -15.44 -6.90 -15.60
N MET A 79 -15.43 -8.10 -15.00
CA MET A 79 -16.23 -8.39 -13.81
C MET A 79 -15.83 -7.50 -12.62
N ILE A 80 -16.82 -7.07 -11.84
CA ILE A 80 -16.63 -6.22 -10.66
C ILE A 80 -16.90 -7.08 -9.43
N LEU A 81 -15.88 -7.26 -8.59
CA LEU A 81 -15.95 -7.99 -7.33
C LEU A 81 -16.05 -6.96 -6.20
N ASP A 82 -17.23 -6.78 -5.63
CA ASP A 82 -17.46 -5.86 -4.52
C ASP A 82 -17.46 -6.65 -3.21
N ALA A 83 -16.38 -6.49 -2.45
CA ALA A 83 -16.16 -7.12 -1.16
C ALA A 83 -16.32 -6.13 0.01
N THR A 84 -16.98 -4.98 -0.21
CA THR A 84 -17.12 -3.92 0.82
C THR A 84 -17.60 -4.44 2.17
N ASN A 85 -18.49 -5.44 2.20
CA ASN A 85 -19.00 -6.02 3.44
C ASN A 85 -18.41 -7.40 3.77
N ALA A 86 -17.39 -7.85 3.05
CA ALA A 86 -16.71 -9.11 3.32
C ALA A 86 -15.64 -8.92 4.40
N THR A 87 -15.57 -9.87 5.32
CA THR A 87 -14.57 -9.89 6.39
C THR A 87 -13.98 -11.28 6.53
N TRP A 88 -12.66 -11.36 6.68
CA TRP A 88 -11.96 -12.57 7.06
C TRP A 88 -11.19 -12.33 8.36
N ASP A 89 -11.30 -13.27 9.30
CA ASP A 89 -10.58 -13.25 10.58
C ASP A 89 -9.39 -14.21 10.60
N GLY A 90 -9.02 -14.75 9.44
CA GLY A 90 -7.84 -15.58 9.24
C GLY A 90 -8.04 -17.04 9.59
N TYR A 91 -9.22 -17.46 10.03
CA TYR A 91 -9.53 -18.85 10.38
C TYR A 91 -10.60 -19.45 9.48
N ASP A 92 -10.53 -20.76 9.26
CA ASP A 92 -11.56 -21.53 8.58
C ASP A 92 -12.72 -21.96 9.51
N GLU A 93 -13.73 -22.65 8.97
CA GLU A 93 -14.89 -23.12 9.74
C GLU A 93 -14.54 -24.07 10.90
N ASP A 94 -13.39 -24.74 10.81
CA ASP A 94 -12.86 -25.65 11.84
C ASP A 94 -11.97 -24.93 12.86
N GLY A 95 -11.64 -23.65 12.61
CA GLY A 95 -10.79 -22.81 13.45
C GLY A 95 -9.30 -22.96 13.16
N GLU A 96 -8.93 -23.48 11.99
CA GLU A 96 -7.54 -23.57 11.54
C GLU A 96 -7.15 -22.31 10.73
N PRO A 97 -5.90 -21.83 10.83
CA PRO A 97 -5.46 -20.67 10.07
C PRO A 97 -5.53 -20.87 8.54
N ILE A 98 -5.93 -19.82 7.82
CA ILE A 98 -5.98 -19.79 6.35
C ILE A 98 -4.68 -19.14 5.82
N PRO A 99 -3.77 -19.93 5.22
CA PRO A 99 -2.52 -19.39 4.68
C PRO A 99 -2.70 -18.60 3.38
N TRP A 100 -3.67 -18.99 2.54
CA TRP A 100 -3.95 -18.32 1.27
C TRP A 100 -5.38 -17.83 1.29
N SER A 101 -5.56 -16.53 1.46
CA SER A 101 -6.85 -15.92 1.75
C SER A 101 -7.75 -15.84 0.53
N ILE A 102 -7.20 -15.26 -0.54
CA ILE A 102 -7.93 -14.94 -1.76
C ILE A 102 -7.06 -15.30 -2.95
N THR A 103 -7.55 -16.21 -3.79
CA THR A 103 -6.88 -16.57 -5.03
C THR A 103 -7.83 -16.38 -6.22
N LEU A 104 -7.43 -15.50 -7.14
CA LEU A 104 -8.25 -15.09 -8.27
C LEU A 104 -7.57 -15.48 -9.60
N ASP A 105 -8.29 -16.20 -10.44
CA ASP A 105 -7.93 -16.56 -11.81
C ASP A 105 -9.11 -16.24 -12.75
N GLY A 106 -8.79 -15.85 -13.98
CA GLY A 106 -9.79 -15.43 -14.95
C GLY A 106 -9.26 -14.55 -16.08
N GLU A 107 -10.18 -13.74 -16.59
CA GLU A 107 -10.03 -12.94 -17.80
C GLU A 107 -9.80 -11.45 -17.51
N PRO A 108 -9.18 -10.70 -18.44
CA PRO A 108 -8.65 -9.37 -18.14
C PRO A 108 -9.68 -8.31 -17.78
N GLY A 109 -9.22 -7.23 -17.12
CA GLY A 109 -9.98 -6.01 -16.92
C GLY A 109 -10.99 -6.05 -15.77
N ALA A 110 -11.09 -7.18 -15.07
CA ALA A 110 -11.86 -7.30 -13.84
C ALA A 110 -11.27 -6.43 -12.71
N CYS A 111 -12.03 -6.21 -11.64
CA CYS A 111 -11.55 -5.48 -10.47
C CYS A 111 -12.11 -6.03 -9.15
N TRP A 112 -11.38 -5.77 -8.08
CA TRP A 112 -11.75 -6.04 -6.69
C TRP A 112 -11.82 -4.74 -5.91
N TYR A 113 -12.91 -4.56 -5.17
CA TYR A 113 -13.09 -3.41 -4.28
C TYR A 113 -13.38 -3.83 -2.83
N GLY A 114 -12.65 -3.25 -1.88
CA GLY A 114 -12.97 -3.31 -0.46
C GLY A 114 -12.71 -4.66 0.22
N GLY A 115 -13.26 -4.80 1.42
CA GLY A 115 -13.08 -5.96 2.28
C GLY A 115 -11.96 -5.79 3.29
N SER A 116 -12.07 -6.51 4.41
CA SER A 116 -11.08 -6.49 5.48
C SER A 116 -10.60 -7.88 5.84
N TRP A 117 -9.29 -8.02 6.00
CA TRP A 117 -8.61 -9.22 6.46
C TRP A 117 -7.80 -8.94 7.72
N THR A 118 -7.90 -9.84 8.70
CA THR A 118 -6.97 -9.94 9.82
C THR A 118 -6.49 -11.38 9.87
N GLY A 119 -5.19 -11.63 9.72
CA GLY A 119 -4.67 -12.99 9.76
C GLY A 119 -4.59 -13.56 11.17
N ALA A 120 -4.46 -14.88 11.21
CA ALA A 120 -4.60 -15.71 12.41
C ALA A 120 -3.29 -15.92 13.19
N TRP A 121 -2.20 -15.29 12.77
CA TRP A 121 -0.86 -15.61 13.27
C TRP A 121 -0.56 -14.90 14.58
N ASP A 122 -0.24 -15.67 15.62
CA ASP A 122 0.23 -15.14 16.90
C ASP A 122 1.76 -15.04 16.87
N GLU A 123 2.29 -13.83 16.65
CA GLU A 123 3.73 -13.55 16.63
C GLU A 123 4.46 -13.90 17.94
N THR A 124 3.72 -14.17 19.03
CA THR A 124 4.29 -14.61 20.31
C THR A 124 4.41 -16.12 20.42
N ASP A 125 3.78 -16.88 19.51
CA ASP A 125 3.93 -18.33 19.41
C ASP A 125 5.31 -18.66 18.82
N PRO A 126 6.16 -19.45 19.51
CA PRO A 126 7.47 -19.82 19.00
C PRO A 126 7.45 -20.68 17.72
N ASP A 127 6.30 -21.28 17.38
CA ASP A 127 6.12 -22.04 16.14
C ASP A 127 5.71 -21.13 14.97
N VAL A 128 5.29 -19.89 15.23
CA VAL A 128 5.07 -18.84 14.21
C VAL A 128 6.39 -18.14 13.93
N THR A 129 6.90 -18.29 12.72
CA THR A 129 8.20 -17.81 12.27
C THR A 129 8.11 -17.27 10.86
N TRP A 130 9.13 -16.54 10.40
CA TRP A 130 9.22 -16.20 8.98
C TRP A 130 9.13 -17.43 8.08
N GLU A 131 9.82 -18.53 8.39
CA GLU A 131 9.82 -19.73 7.53
C GLU A 131 8.47 -20.47 7.52
N ASP A 132 7.71 -20.39 8.60
CA ASP A 132 6.42 -21.05 8.76
C ASP A 132 5.62 -20.26 9.79
N PRO A 133 4.48 -19.64 9.46
CA PRO A 133 3.76 -19.72 8.19
C PRO A 133 4.07 -18.58 7.22
N TYR A 134 4.74 -17.51 7.66
CA TYR A 134 4.73 -16.24 6.94
C TYR A 134 5.23 -16.37 5.49
N HIS A 135 6.37 -17.01 5.26
CA HIS A 135 6.93 -17.24 3.91
C HIS A 135 6.08 -18.16 3.01
N HIS A 136 5.09 -18.87 3.57
CA HIS A 136 4.17 -19.76 2.85
C HIS A 136 2.72 -19.31 2.97
N SER A 137 2.48 -18.01 3.15
CA SER A 137 1.15 -17.43 3.28
C SER A 137 1.05 -16.09 2.56
N GLY A 138 -0.14 -15.73 2.12
CA GLY A 138 -0.39 -14.45 1.48
C GLY A 138 -1.87 -14.10 1.43
N PHE A 139 -2.18 -12.82 1.35
CA PHE A 139 -3.57 -12.37 1.31
C PHE A 139 -4.15 -12.50 -0.11
N LEU A 140 -3.72 -11.68 -1.06
CA LEU A 140 -4.34 -11.66 -2.38
C LEU A 140 -3.40 -12.16 -3.47
N THR A 141 -3.76 -13.27 -4.09
CA THR A 141 -3.05 -13.87 -5.23
C THR A 141 -3.79 -13.57 -6.54
N ILE A 142 -3.12 -12.88 -7.47
CA ILE A 142 -3.72 -12.38 -8.72
C ILE A 142 -3.14 -13.14 -9.92
N ARG A 143 -4.00 -13.86 -10.64
CA ARG A 143 -3.71 -14.55 -11.92
C ARG A 143 -4.55 -13.98 -13.07
N ILE A 144 -4.84 -12.68 -12.99
CA ILE A 144 -5.73 -11.97 -13.91
C ILE A 144 -4.97 -10.78 -14.50
N PRO A 145 -4.87 -10.66 -15.84
CA PRO A 145 -4.27 -9.48 -16.46
C PRO A 145 -5.15 -8.23 -16.31
N GLU A 146 -4.56 -7.04 -16.35
CA GLU A 146 -5.31 -5.76 -16.33
C GLU A 146 -6.25 -5.65 -15.10
N PHE A 147 -5.87 -6.26 -13.98
CA PHE A 147 -6.70 -6.36 -12.79
C PHE A 147 -6.49 -5.16 -11.86
N LEU A 148 -7.59 -4.55 -11.41
CA LEU A 148 -7.58 -3.47 -10.43
C LEU A 148 -7.92 -4.01 -9.03
N VAL A 149 -7.06 -3.74 -8.05
CA VAL A 149 -7.34 -3.90 -6.62
C VAL A 149 -7.48 -2.53 -6.00
N GLU A 150 -8.60 -2.28 -5.33
CA GLU A 150 -8.89 -0.98 -4.73
C GLU A 150 -9.48 -1.12 -3.32
N GLY A 151 -9.01 -0.34 -2.37
CA GLY A 151 -9.71 -0.14 -1.09
C GLY A 151 -9.65 -1.29 -0.09
N VAL A 152 -8.77 -2.27 -0.28
CA VAL A 152 -8.65 -3.42 0.64
C VAL A 152 -7.89 -3.06 1.91
N ARG A 153 -8.31 -3.62 3.04
CA ARG A 153 -7.64 -3.50 4.35
C ARG A 153 -7.11 -4.85 4.81
N VAL A 154 -5.80 -4.98 5.04
CA VAL A 154 -5.14 -6.25 5.39
C VAL A 154 -4.22 -6.08 6.59
N ASP A 155 -4.35 -6.98 7.57
CA ASP A 155 -3.53 -7.05 8.77
C ASP A 155 -2.92 -8.44 8.92
N ASN A 156 -1.69 -8.52 9.42
CA ASN A 156 -1.08 -9.74 9.95
C ASN A 156 -1.07 -10.91 8.96
N GLN A 157 -0.25 -10.81 7.91
CA GLN A 157 -0.10 -11.89 6.92
C GLN A 157 1.34 -12.02 6.46
N GLY A 158 1.70 -13.16 5.85
CA GLY A 158 2.98 -13.36 5.17
C GLY A 158 3.22 -12.34 4.05
N ASP A 159 2.73 -12.65 2.85
CA ASP A 159 2.67 -11.70 1.74
C ASP A 159 1.37 -10.88 1.76
N GLY A 160 1.46 -9.63 1.31
CA GLY A 160 0.29 -8.77 1.14
C GLY A 160 -0.47 -9.09 -0.15
N ILE A 161 -0.08 -8.44 -1.25
CA ILE A 161 -0.68 -8.64 -2.56
C ILE A 161 0.39 -9.17 -3.50
N ARG A 162 0.09 -10.26 -4.21
CA ARG A 162 1.04 -10.92 -5.10
C ARG A 162 0.49 -11.16 -6.51
N MET A 163 1.33 -10.91 -7.50
CA MET A 163 1.05 -11.18 -8.90
C MET A 163 1.73 -12.49 -9.33
N GLU A 164 0.92 -13.43 -9.79
CA GLU A 164 1.37 -14.72 -10.31
C GLU A 164 1.51 -14.68 -11.85
N GLU A 165 1.78 -15.83 -12.49
CA GLU A 165 2.14 -15.94 -13.93
C GLU A 165 1.28 -15.11 -14.90
N ARG A 166 0.00 -14.91 -14.60
CA ARG A 166 -0.96 -14.18 -15.45
C ARG A 166 -1.30 -12.76 -14.97
N GLY A 167 -0.75 -12.29 -13.85
CA GLY A 167 -1.09 -11.01 -13.22
C GLY A 167 -0.46 -9.76 -13.87
N ALA A 168 -0.31 -9.74 -15.20
CA ALA A 168 0.32 -8.63 -15.92
C ALA A 168 -0.55 -7.37 -15.96
N ASP A 169 0.08 -6.20 -16.10
CA ASP A 169 -0.60 -4.89 -16.22
C ASP A 169 -1.55 -4.58 -15.04
N PHE A 170 -1.13 -4.98 -13.83
CA PHE A 170 -1.91 -4.79 -12.62
C PHE A 170 -2.05 -3.30 -12.22
N HIS A 171 -3.10 -2.99 -11.47
CA HIS A 171 -3.29 -1.69 -10.82
C HIS A 171 -3.73 -1.92 -9.38
N ILE A 172 -2.93 -1.45 -8.42
CA ILE A 172 -3.23 -1.54 -6.99
C ILE A 172 -3.34 -0.11 -6.48
N ARG A 173 -4.43 0.22 -5.79
CA ARG A 173 -4.59 1.57 -5.25
C ARG A 173 -5.43 1.65 -4.00
N ALA A 174 -5.22 2.71 -3.21
CA ALA A 174 -5.98 2.95 -1.99
C ALA A 174 -6.02 1.73 -1.06
N VAL A 175 -4.97 0.90 -1.05
CA VAL A 175 -4.90 -0.26 -0.17
C VAL A 175 -4.25 0.13 1.14
N TYR A 176 -4.69 -0.52 2.22
CA TYR A 176 -4.10 -0.36 3.53
C TYR A 176 -3.61 -1.71 4.06
N LEU A 177 -2.29 -1.90 4.06
CA LEU A 177 -1.65 -3.09 4.62
C LEU A 177 -0.93 -2.72 5.92
N THR A 178 -1.07 -3.54 6.95
CA THR A 178 -0.25 -3.46 8.17
C THR A 178 0.22 -4.85 8.57
N ASP A 179 1.34 -4.89 9.26
CA ASP A 179 1.91 -6.11 9.82
C ASP A 179 2.06 -7.24 8.77
N ILE A 180 2.78 -6.93 7.69
CA ILE A 180 3.09 -7.89 6.62
C ILE A 180 4.50 -8.43 6.85
N HIS A 181 4.60 -9.74 7.02
CA HIS A 181 5.77 -10.42 7.58
C HIS A 181 6.78 -10.94 6.54
N ASP A 182 6.41 -10.93 5.25
CA ASP A 182 7.30 -11.19 4.12
C ASP A 182 7.23 -10.04 3.09
N ASP A 183 6.67 -10.24 1.89
CA ASP A 183 6.64 -9.20 0.87
C ASP A 183 5.29 -8.43 0.88
N CYS A 184 5.32 -7.11 1.14
CA CYS A 184 4.12 -6.27 1.11
C CYS A 184 3.43 -6.31 -0.26
N ILE A 185 4.21 -6.17 -1.32
CA ILE A 185 3.77 -6.38 -2.70
C ILE A 185 4.78 -7.27 -3.43
N GLU A 186 4.34 -8.45 -3.86
CA GLU A 186 5.18 -9.45 -4.52
C GLU A 186 4.92 -9.53 -6.03
N ASN A 187 5.99 -9.46 -6.82
CA ASN A 187 5.95 -9.51 -8.28
C ASN A 187 7.07 -10.39 -8.84
N ASP A 188 7.15 -11.64 -8.38
CA ASP A 188 8.20 -12.57 -8.81
C ASP A 188 8.12 -12.94 -10.30
N PHE A 189 6.97 -12.74 -10.94
CA PHE A 189 6.79 -12.91 -12.39
C PHE A 189 7.16 -11.68 -13.22
N MET A 190 7.73 -10.64 -12.60
CA MET A 190 8.36 -9.49 -13.27
C MET A 190 7.40 -8.66 -14.13
N HIS A 191 6.13 -8.58 -13.74
CA HIS A 191 5.10 -7.87 -14.48
C HIS A 191 5.27 -6.35 -14.39
N GLY A 192 4.71 -5.65 -15.37
CA GLY A 192 4.47 -4.21 -15.28
C GLY A 192 3.13 -3.93 -14.59
N GLY A 193 2.99 -2.73 -14.04
CA GLY A 193 1.78 -2.30 -13.36
C GLY A 193 1.93 -0.97 -12.63
N VAL A 194 0.87 -0.58 -11.92
CA VAL A 194 0.79 0.65 -11.14
C VAL A 194 0.41 0.32 -9.71
N LEU A 195 1.16 0.87 -8.76
CA LEU A 195 0.80 0.95 -7.35
C LEU A 195 0.73 2.43 -6.97
N GLU A 196 -0.44 2.91 -6.57
CA GLU A 196 -0.61 4.31 -6.21
C GLU A 196 -1.51 4.54 -5.01
N ASP A 197 -1.36 5.71 -4.39
CA ASP A 197 -2.24 6.20 -3.34
C ASP A 197 -2.45 5.19 -2.18
N SER A 198 -1.43 4.41 -1.81
CA SER A 198 -1.59 3.30 -0.86
C SER A 198 -0.78 3.50 0.42
N LEU A 199 -1.29 2.96 1.53
CA LEU A 199 -0.63 2.96 2.83
C LEU A 199 -0.17 1.54 3.17
N LEU A 200 1.14 1.33 3.14
CA LEU A 200 1.80 0.06 3.46
C LEU A 200 2.57 0.24 4.77
N ASP A 201 1.90 0.07 5.90
CA ASP A 201 2.33 0.53 7.22
C ASP A 201 2.71 -0.64 8.14
N GLY A 202 3.79 -1.34 7.80
CA GLY A 202 4.25 -2.50 8.54
C GLY A 202 4.88 -3.57 7.68
N CYS A 203 5.66 -3.17 6.68
CA CYS A 203 6.27 -4.11 5.72
C CYS A 203 7.57 -4.70 6.26
N TYR A 204 7.72 -6.02 6.16
CA TYR A 204 9.02 -6.68 6.31
C TYR A 204 9.92 -6.44 5.09
N VAL A 205 9.42 -6.69 3.89
CA VAL A 205 9.97 -6.23 2.60
C VAL A 205 8.92 -5.34 1.91
N GLY A 206 9.34 -4.20 1.37
CA GLY A 206 8.41 -3.25 0.74
C GLY A 206 7.87 -3.78 -0.58
N PHE A 207 8.76 -4.01 -1.54
CA PHE A 207 8.45 -4.46 -2.89
C PHE A 207 9.42 -5.58 -3.30
N SER A 208 8.89 -6.65 -3.88
CA SER A 208 9.71 -7.71 -4.45
C SER A 208 9.45 -7.94 -5.93
N ALA A 209 10.56 -8.11 -6.65
CA ALA A 209 10.62 -8.63 -8.00
C ALA A 209 11.89 -9.49 -8.08
N ALA A 210 11.82 -10.67 -7.47
CA ALA A 210 12.97 -11.53 -7.27
C ALA A 210 12.63 -12.98 -7.56
N GLN A 211 12.98 -13.45 -8.76
CA GLN A 211 12.68 -14.82 -9.19
C GLN A 211 13.10 -15.86 -8.15
N TYR A 212 12.19 -16.77 -7.84
CA TYR A 212 12.54 -18.03 -7.19
C TYR A 212 13.06 -19.06 -8.21
N GLU A 213 13.67 -20.13 -7.71
CA GLU A 213 14.23 -21.18 -8.56
C GLU A 213 13.16 -21.81 -9.46
N GLY A 214 13.35 -21.73 -10.78
CA GLY A 214 12.44 -22.30 -11.78
C GLY A 214 11.54 -21.27 -12.47
N ASN A 215 11.57 -20.01 -12.02
CA ASN A 215 10.94 -18.89 -12.72
C ASN A 215 11.99 -18.14 -13.57
N ASP A 216 11.82 -18.17 -14.90
CA ASP A 216 12.72 -17.52 -15.87
C ASP A 216 12.11 -16.24 -16.48
N SER A 217 11.15 -15.59 -15.81
CA SER A 217 10.43 -14.40 -16.32
C SER A 217 11.34 -13.18 -16.51
N ASP A 218 11.38 -12.59 -17.70
CA ASP A 218 12.16 -11.37 -17.99
C ASP A 218 11.23 -10.16 -18.02
N GLY A 219 11.39 -9.27 -17.04
CA GLY A 219 10.64 -8.02 -16.93
C GLY A 219 11.43 -6.80 -17.40
N SER A 220 12.61 -6.94 -17.99
CA SER A 220 13.47 -5.77 -18.32
C SER A 220 12.83 -4.74 -19.26
N ASP A 221 11.78 -5.13 -20.01
CA ASP A 221 10.97 -4.25 -20.86
C ASP A 221 9.68 -3.75 -20.19
N ASN A 222 9.34 -4.27 -19.00
CA ASN A 222 8.16 -3.88 -18.22
C ASN A 222 8.46 -2.68 -17.34
N ARG A 223 7.40 -1.95 -16.95
CA ARG A 223 7.50 -0.81 -16.02
C ARG A 223 6.58 -1.03 -14.83
N TRP A 224 7.13 -0.94 -13.63
CA TRP A 224 6.37 -0.87 -12.40
C TRP A 224 6.41 0.56 -11.87
N VAL A 225 5.26 1.22 -11.93
CA VAL A 225 5.05 2.57 -11.41
C VAL A 225 4.60 2.49 -9.97
N MET A 226 5.32 3.16 -9.08
CA MET A 226 5.00 3.29 -7.66
C MET A 226 4.94 4.78 -7.34
N GLU A 227 3.73 5.31 -7.16
CA GLU A 227 3.54 6.74 -6.96
C GLU A 227 2.60 7.11 -5.81
N ASN A 228 2.93 8.18 -5.10
CA ASN A 228 2.09 8.71 -4.02
C ASN A 228 1.73 7.67 -2.93
N ASN A 229 2.67 6.78 -2.61
CA ASN A 229 2.49 5.76 -1.57
C ASN A 229 3.18 6.16 -0.26
N LEU A 230 2.64 5.66 0.84
CA LEU A 230 3.23 5.72 2.17
C LEU A 230 3.71 4.31 2.54
N ILE A 231 5.01 4.14 2.79
CA ILE A 231 5.61 2.85 3.09
C ILE A 231 6.36 2.91 4.42
N ARG A 232 5.95 2.16 5.44
CA ARG A 232 6.75 1.96 6.66
C ARG A 232 7.36 0.56 6.65
N MET A 233 8.68 0.53 6.70
CA MET A 233 9.43 -0.69 7.01
C MET A 233 9.40 -0.92 8.51
N GLU A 234 8.85 -2.06 8.94
CA GLU A 234 8.68 -2.40 10.35
C GLU A 234 9.56 -3.59 10.76
N PRO A 235 10.40 -3.45 11.80
CA PRO A 235 11.09 -4.58 12.39
C PRO A 235 10.12 -5.62 12.94
N GLN A 236 10.06 -6.78 12.30
CA GLN A 236 9.22 -7.90 12.72
C GLN A 236 9.92 -8.77 13.78
N PRO A 237 9.18 -9.40 14.71
CA PRO A 237 9.77 -10.18 15.80
C PRO A 237 10.38 -11.51 15.34
N THR A 238 9.97 -12.04 14.20
CA THR A 238 10.41 -13.36 13.71
C THR A 238 11.11 -13.27 12.35
N PRO A 239 12.14 -12.42 12.16
CA PRO A 239 12.69 -12.11 10.85
C PRO A 239 13.39 -13.32 10.21
N TYR A 240 13.37 -13.40 8.87
CA TYR A 240 14.11 -14.38 8.07
C TYR A 240 15.55 -14.60 8.55
N ARG A 241 16.28 -13.49 8.75
CA ARG A 241 17.70 -13.47 9.11
C ARG A 241 17.98 -12.33 10.05
N GLY A 242 19.10 -12.42 10.76
CA GLY A 242 19.62 -11.35 11.61
C GLY A 242 18.99 -11.31 13.00
N PRO A 243 19.27 -10.24 13.78
CA PRO A 243 18.70 -10.06 15.11
C PRO A 243 17.21 -9.78 15.05
N SER A 244 16.46 -10.25 16.04
CA SER A 244 15.06 -9.88 16.25
C SER A 244 14.94 -8.70 17.23
N PRO A 245 14.03 -7.74 16.99
CA PRO A 245 13.21 -7.61 15.79
C PRO A 245 14.01 -7.06 14.58
N GLY A 246 13.54 -7.33 13.36
CA GLY A 246 14.21 -6.83 12.15
C GLY A 246 13.37 -6.91 10.88
N HIS A 247 13.81 -6.22 9.83
CA HIS A 247 13.14 -6.19 8.52
C HIS A 247 14.12 -6.46 7.37
N GLY A 248 13.58 -6.66 6.17
CA GLY A 248 14.30 -6.80 4.93
C GLY A 248 14.52 -5.47 4.20
N ALA A 249 14.63 -5.57 2.88
CA ALA A 249 14.88 -4.43 2.00
C ALA A 249 13.60 -3.63 1.71
N ILE A 250 13.76 -2.37 1.28
CA ILE A 250 12.66 -1.66 0.61
C ILE A 250 12.37 -2.31 -0.74
N PHE A 251 13.43 -2.60 -1.50
CA PHE A 251 13.36 -3.29 -2.79
C PHE A 251 14.14 -4.60 -2.74
N LYS A 252 13.44 -5.73 -2.87
CA LYS A 252 14.01 -7.06 -3.10
C LYS A 252 13.99 -7.31 -4.61
N TRP A 253 15.10 -7.03 -5.28
CA TRP A 253 15.17 -7.00 -6.74
C TRP A 253 16.24 -7.94 -7.30
N THR A 254 15.99 -8.45 -8.50
CA THR A 254 16.97 -9.25 -9.26
C THR A 254 17.22 -8.65 -10.63
N VAL A 255 18.37 -8.98 -11.23
CA VAL A 255 18.70 -8.57 -12.60
C VAL A 255 17.65 -9.14 -13.55
N GLY A 256 17.09 -8.28 -14.41
CA GLY A 256 15.98 -8.64 -15.30
C GLY A 256 14.60 -8.37 -14.71
N GLY A 257 14.52 -7.81 -13.49
CA GLY A 257 13.28 -7.27 -12.95
C GLY A 257 12.77 -6.04 -13.72
N PRO A 258 11.52 -5.61 -13.47
CA PRO A 258 10.92 -4.49 -14.17
C PRO A 258 11.67 -3.17 -13.93
N GLN A 259 11.50 -2.25 -14.87
CA GLN A 259 11.95 -0.88 -14.70
C GLN A 259 11.11 -0.19 -13.63
N VAL A 260 11.75 0.52 -12.72
CA VAL A 260 11.08 1.20 -11.61
C VAL A 260 10.88 2.67 -11.93
N VAL A 261 9.63 3.12 -11.79
CA VAL A 261 9.25 4.54 -11.73
C VAL A 261 8.81 4.82 -10.31
N PHE A 262 9.61 5.60 -9.57
CA PHE A 262 9.39 5.83 -8.14
C PHE A 262 9.23 7.31 -7.84
N ARG A 263 8.01 7.78 -7.57
CA ARG A 263 7.76 9.22 -7.39
C ARG A 263 6.77 9.55 -6.28
N ASP A 264 6.97 10.69 -5.65
CA ASP A 264 6.04 11.25 -4.66
C ASP A 264 5.75 10.32 -3.47
N ASN A 265 6.64 9.36 -3.19
CA ASN A 265 6.47 8.41 -2.09
C ASN A 265 7.09 8.93 -0.80
N ILE A 266 6.51 8.55 0.34
CA ILE A 266 7.10 8.74 1.66
C ILE A 266 7.41 7.38 2.26
N ILE A 267 8.68 7.15 2.58
CA ILE A 267 9.14 5.92 3.20
C ILE A 267 9.55 6.22 4.64
N ARG A 268 8.98 5.53 5.61
CA ARG A 268 9.46 5.52 6.99
C ARG A 268 10.27 4.27 7.28
N VAL A 269 11.43 4.44 7.91
CA VAL A 269 12.25 3.34 8.37
C VAL A 269 13.03 3.74 9.62
N ASP A 270 13.00 2.88 10.63
CA ASP A 270 13.46 3.21 11.98
C ASP A 270 14.75 2.46 12.38
N GLN A 271 15.27 1.57 11.52
CA GLN A 271 16.56 0.90 11.72
C GLN A 271 17.18 0.39 10.39
N PRO A 272 18.47 0.00 10.38
CA PRO A 272 19.05 -0.71 9.24
C PRO A 272 18.40 -2.08 9.03
N PRO A 273 18.36 -2.58 7.79
CA PRO A 273 17.75 -3.86 7.48
C PRO A 273 18.64 -5.01 7.94
N ASN A 274 18.05 -6.12 8.31
CA ASN A 274 18.79 -7.33 8.65
C ASN A 274 19.42 -7.99 7.42
N HIS A 275 18.80 -7.80 6.26
CA HIS A 275 19.27 -8.28 4.97
C HIS A 275 18.74 -7.39 3.85
N GLY A 276 19.43 -7.41 2.70
CA GLY A 276 19.14 -6.48 1.61
C GLY A 276 19.52 -5.04 1.98
N HIS A 277 18.83 -4.08 1.37
CA HIS A 277 19.26 -2.68 1.37
C HIS A 277 18.09 -1.69 1.55
N LEU A 278 18.42 -0.52 2.11
CA LEU A 278 17.53 0.64 2.12
C LEU A 278 17.82 1.61 0.98
N GLY A 279 19.02 1.53 0.39
CA GLY A 279 19.41 2.38 -0.73
C GLY A 279 18.87 1.90 -2.07
N ILE A 280 19.28 2.60 -3.12
CA ILE A 280 19.07 2.18 -4.51
C ILE A 280 20.36 1.51 -5.00
N HIS A 281 20.27 0.25 -5.43
CA HIS A 281 21.40 -0.59 -5.83
C HIS A 281 21.38 -0.93 -7.33
N GLU A 282 22.48 -1.49 -7.84
CA GLU A 282 22.70 -1.68 -9.27
C GLU A 282 21.73 -2.67 -9.93
N GLU A 283 21.16 -3.59 -9.15
CA GLU A 283 20.14 -4.52 -9.64
C GLU A 283 18.78 -3.83 -9.87
N LEU A 284 18.52 -2.71 -9.21
CA LEU A 284 17.27 -1.95 -9.36
C LEU A 284 17.36 -1.02 -10.57
N ASP A 285 16.61 -1.33 -11.63
CA ASP A 285 16.55 -0.49 -12.83
C ASP A 285 15.63 0.74 -12.63
N LEU A 286 16.06 1.66 -11.77
CA LEU A 286 15.34 2.91 -11.49
C LEU A 286 15.47 3.88 -12.67
N VAL A 287 14.45 3.90 -13.53
CA VAL A 287 14.44 4.69 -14.77
C VAL A 287 13.87 6.09 -14.60
N GLU A 288 12.97 6.29 -13.65
CA GLU A 288 12.39 7.59 -13.30
C GLU A 288 12.28 7.73 -11.78
N CYS A 289 12.67 8.89 -11.25
CA CYS A 289 12.63 9.16 -9.83
C CYS A 289 12.38 10.64 -9.54
N GLU A 290 11.39 10.94 -8.71
CA GLU A 290 11.00 12.32 -8.41
C GLU A 290 10.38 12.46 -7.01
N ASN A 291 10.79 13.50 -6.26
CA ASN A 291 10.09 13.96 -5.05
C ASN A 291 9.78 12.88 -3.99
N ASN A 292 10.72 11.98 -3.71
CA ASN A 292 10.56 10.97 -2.66
C ASN A 292 11.11 11.47 -1.32
N THR A 293 10.49 11.09 -0.22
CA THR A 293 10.96 11.43 1.13
C THR A 293 11.26 10.16 1.91
N VAL A 294 12.40 10.12 2.60
CA VAL A 294 12.69 9.11 3.62
C VAL A 294 12.61 9.78 4.99
N VAL A 295 11.71 9.29 5.83
CA VAL A 295 11.60 9.59 7.25
C VAL A 295 12.45 8.57 8.01
N TRP A 296 13.65 8.98 8.43
CA TRP A 296 14.60 8.14 9.14
C TRP A 296 14.44 8.30 10.65
N GLY A 297 13.90 7.29 11.32
CA GLY A 297 13.76 7.23 12.78
C GLY A 297 14.93 6.57 13.51
N GLY A 298 15.88 5.97 12.78
CA GLY A 298 16.99 5.25 13.38
C GLY A 298 18.11 6.12 13.93
N GLU A 299 19.04 5.49 14.66
CA GLU A 299 20.17 6.20 15.25
C GLU A 299 21.17 6.68 14.18
N GLY A 300 21.63 7.93 14.33
CA GLY A 300 22.68 8.49 13.47
C GLY A 300 22.18 8.90 12.08
N PRO A 301 23.09 9.18 11.12
CA PRO A 301 22.70 9.50 9.75
C PRO A 301 22.10 8.29 9.05
N TYR A 302 21.26 8.53 8.05
CA TYR A 302 20.75 7.49 7.17
C TYR A 302 21.91 6.68 6.55
N PRO A 303 21.85 5.33 6.57
CA PRO A 303 23.04 4.50 6.40
C PRO A 303 23.44 4.22 4.94
N GLU A 304 22.54 4.43 3.98
CA GLU A 304 22.71 3.99 2.59
C GLU A 304 22.69 5.19 1.61
N PRO A 305 23.29 5.06 0.41
CA PRO A 305 23.21 6.11 -0.60
C PRO A 305 21.83 6.17 -1.24
N LEU A 306 21.37 7.39 -1.51
CA LEU A 306 20.14 7.66 -2.26
C LEU A 306 20.42 8.63 -3.43
N PRO A 307 19.72 8.51 -4.56
CA PRO A 307 19.76 9.50 -5.63
C PRO A 307 19.17 10.86 -5.20
N ASP A 308 19.50 11.92 -5.92
CA ASP A 308 19.10 13.31 -5.60
C ASP A 308 17.58 13.56 -5.59
N CYS A 309 16.77 12.63 -6.12
CA CYS A 309 15.31 12.68 -6.05
C CYS A 309 14.75 12.33 -4.66
N PHE A 310 15.59 11.89 -3.72
CA PHE A 310 15.19 11.61 -2.34
C PHE A 310 15.61 12.74 -1.40
N THR A 311 14.69 13.12 -0.51
CA THR A 311 14.98 13.94 0.66
C THR A 311 14.94 13.09 1.92
N VAL A 312 16.01 13.08 2.71
CA VAL A 312 16.02 12.40 4.02
C VAL A 312 15.70 13.42 5.11
N THR A 313 14.73 13.10 5.96
CA THR A 313 14.37 13.86 7.16
C THR A 313 14.37 12.94 8.38
N THR A 314 14.61 13.49 9.57
CA THR A 314 14.42 12.78 10.85
C THR A 314 13.17 13.29 11.58
N ASP A 315 12.37 14.13 10.92
CA ASP A 315 11.12 14.64 11.46
C ASP A 315 10.01 13.62 11.23
N LEU A 316 9.66 12.88 12.30
CA LEU A 316 8.64 11.84 12.25
C LEU A 316 7.24 12.39 11.93
N SER A 317 6.99 13.68 12.20
CA SER A 317 5.69 14.29 11.90
C SER A 317 5.38 14.31 10.41
N VAL A 318 6.39 14.26 9.53
CA VAL A 318 6.18 14.14 8.07
C VAL A 318 5.44 12.84 7.72
N TRP A 319 5.75 11.75 8.41
CA TRP A 319 5.03 10.48 8.24
C TRP A 319 3.63 10.57 8.85
N ASP A 320 3.55 10.99 10.12
CA ASP A 320 2.30 11.01 10.87
C ASP A 320 1.24 11.89 10.19
N GLU A 321 1.60 13.09 9.73
CA GLU A 321 0.71 14.00 9.00
C GLU A 321 0.27 13.42 7.65
N ALA A 322 1.16 12.71 6.94
CA ALA A 322 0.83 12.10 5.66
C ALA A 322 -0.16 10.93 5.82
N VAL A 323 0.02 10.12 6.87
CA VAL A 323 -0.91 9.04 7.23
C VAL A 323 -2.27 9.61 7.61
N GLU A 324 -2.33 10.68 8.41
CA GLU A 324 -3.59 11.36 8.73
C GLU A 324 -4.31 11.85 7.46
N VAL A 325 -3.59 12.50 6.54
CA VAL A 325 -4.16 12.93 5.25
C VAL A 325 -4.66 11.75 4.42
N TRP A 326 -3.92 10.65 4.39
CA TRP A 326 -4.33 9.45 3.67
C TRP A 326 -5.61 8.84 4.25
N HIS A 327 -5.72 8.75 5.58
CA HIS A 327 -6.92 8.28 6.27
C HIS A 327 -8.13 9.18 5.99
N ASP A 328 -7.94 10.50 6.05
CA ASP A 328 -9.00 11.47 5.73
C ASP A 328 -9.48 11.31 4.27
N GLN A 329 -8.57 10.98 3.35
CA GLN A 329 -8.89 10.81 1.94
C GLN A 329 -9.62 9.49 1.67
N PHE A 330 -9.16 8.36 2.22
CA PHE A 330 -9.64 7.03 1.82
C PHE A 330 -10.57 6.35 2.84
N GLY A 331 -10.78 6.94 4.02
CA GLY A 331 -11.76 6.48 5.00
C GLY A 331 -11.47 5.12 5.64
N GLN A 332 -10.29 4.54 5.42
CA GLN A 332 -9.83 3.32 6.09
C GLN A 332 -9.01 3.70 7.32
N THR A 333 -9.17 3.01 8.45
CA THR A 333 -8.42 3.29 9.69
C THR A 333 -7.73 2.04 10.21
N ALA A 334 -6.68 2.22 11.01
CA ALA A 334 -5.95 1.11 11.64
C ALA A 334 -6.91 0.27 12.52
N PRO A 335 -6.65 -1.05 12.69
CA PRO A 335 -7.38 -1.87 13.64
C PRO A 335 -7.15 -1.33 15.06
N ALA A 336 -8.13 -1.51 15.92
CA ALA A 336 -7.98 -1.11 17.32
C ALA A 336 -6.93 -2.00 17.99
N ALA A 337 -5.80 -1.40 18.40
CA ALA A 337 -4.72 -2.05 19.11
C ALA A 337 -5.12 -2.66 20.46
#